data_AF-A0A9J7X8R7-F1
#
_entry.id   AF-A0A9J7X8R7-F1
#
_cell.length_a   1.000
_cell.length_b   1.000
_cell.length_c   1.000
_cell.angle_alpha   90.00
_cell.angle_beta   90.00
_cell.angle_gamma   90.00
#
_symmetry.space_group_name_H-M   'P 1'
#
loop_
_entity.id
_entity.type
_entity.pdbx_description
1 polymer ?
#
loop_
_entity_poly.entity_id
_entity_poly.type
_entity_poly.pdbx_seq_one_letter_code
_entity_poly.pdbx_strand_id
1 'polypeptide(L)'
;MDTLVSYGFDKLLNDIREYVPVVLAIPNPVAPWLPSLGIHLQLKTVLRFVGPMDNIKSCGFIQMMEQRLENVFAEAQEKVEDSYGTLSVEILNTYQTGNSLAVTLVYVVWNGSTPLNGTVSSGLLNQLTAELVGYFLFFPPLIIAEPLEYHNLN
;
A
#
# COMPACT_ATOMS: atom_id res chain seq x y z
N MET A 1 4.91 2.01 -18.76
CA MET A 1 5.01 1.18 -19.98
C MET A 1 6.00 1.78 -20.97
N ASP A 2 6.08 3.11 -21.08
CA ASP A 2 6.93 3.81 -22.06
C ASP A 2 8.43 3.51 -21.93
N THR A 3 8.91 3.23 -20.73
CA THR A 3 10.30 2.82 -20.47
C THR A 3 10.62 1.41 -20.97
N LEU A 4 9.68 0.46 -20.86
CA LEU A 4 9.80 -0.89 -21.42
C LEU A 4 9.63 -0.90 -22.95
N VAL A 5 8.72 -0.07 -23.45
CA VAL A 5 8.50 0.08 -24.89
C VAL A 5 9.74 0.69 -25.57
N SER A 6 10.36 1.69 -24.94
CA SER A 6 11.62 2.28 -25.44
C SER A 6 12.83 1.36 -25.28
N TYR A 7 12.85 0.50 -24.26
CA TYR A 7 13.90 -0.50 -24.08
C TYR A 7 13.89 -1.59 -25.17
N GLY A 8 12.71 -1.92 -25.67
CA GLY A 8 12.52 -2.92 -26.73
C GLY A 8 12.43 -4.35 -26.19
N PHE A 9 11.39 -5.06 -26.61
CA PHE A 9 11.12 -6.42 -26.13
C PHE A 9 12.23 -7.42 -26.49
N ASP A 10 12.80 -7.32 -27.70
CA ASP A 10 13.87 -8.22 -28.15
C ASP A 10 15.15 -8.06 -27.31
N LYS A 11 15.45 -6.82 -26.89
CA LYS A 11 16.61 -6.52 -26.04
C LYS A 11 16.41 -7.13 -24.66
N LEU A 12 15.24 -6.88 -24.05
CA LEU A 12 14.85 -7.48 -22.78
C LEU A 12 14.92 -9.02 -22.80
N LEU A 13 14.41 -9.65 -23.85
CA LEU A 13 14.40 -11.09 -23.98
C LEU A 13 15.83 -11.66 -24.07
N ASN A 14 16.72 -10.99 -24.79
CA ASN A 14 18.12 -11.38 -24.89
C ASN A 14 18.85 -11.25 -23.56
N ASP A 15 18.63 -10.16 -22.82
CA ASP A 15 19.25 -9.97 -21.50
C ASP A 15 18.73 -11.00 -20.48
N ILE A 16 17.43 -11.33 -20.52
CA ILE A 16 16.88 -12.39 -19.67
C ILE A 16 17.50 -13.75 -20.01
N ARG A 17 17.74 -14.04 -21.29
CA ARG A 17 18.38 -15.30 -21.71
C ARG A 17 19.82 -15.45 -21.22
N GLU A 18 20.51 -14.36 -20.91
CA GLU A 18 21.84 -14.40 -20.28
C GLU A 18 21.80 -15.14 -18.94
N TYR A 19 20.71 -14.97 -18.18
CA TYR A 19 20.52 -15.59 -16.86
C TYR A 19 19.59 -16.81 -16.89
N VAL A 20 18.63 -16.85 -17.82
CA VAL A 20 17.63 -17.91 -17.98
C VAL A 20 17.55 -18.34 -19.46
N PRO A 21 18.49 -19.16 -19.94
CA PRO A 21 18.65 -19.44 -21.38
C PRO A 21 17.47 -20.19 -22.02
N VAL A 22 16.59 -20.80 -21.21
CA VAL A 22 15.43 -21.57 -21.68
C VAL A 22 14.13 -20.73 -21.68
N VAL A 23 14.21 -19.40 -21.49
CA VAL A 23 13.03 -18.53 -21.56
C VAL A 23 12.43 -18.54 -22.99
N LEU A 24 11.18 -18.99 -23.07
CA LEU A 24 10.41 -19.08 -24.32
C LEU A 24 9.47 -17.89 -24.53
N ALA A 25 8.95 -17.32 -23.44
CA ALA A 25 8.04 -16.18 -23.48
C ALA A 25 8.06 -15.41 -22.16
N ILE A 26 7.73 -14.13 -22.24
CA ILE A 26 7.44 -13.27 -21.08
C ILE A 26 5.96 -12.91 -21.20
N PRO A 27 5.11 -13.21 -20.20
CA PRO A 27 3.72 -12.77 -20.23
C PRO A 27 3.67 -11.25 -20.28
N ASN A 28 2.97 -10.70 -21.27
CA ASN A 28 2.67 -9.27 -21.31
C ASN A 28 1.38 -9.03 -20.52
N PRO A 29 1.44 -8.52 -19.28
CA PRO A 29 0.23 -8.22 -18.54
C PRO A 29 -0.56 -7.15 -19.31
N VAL A 30 -1.86 -7.42 -19.53
CA VAL A 30 -2.78 -6.43 -20.10
C VAL A 30 -2.75 -5.21 -19.19
N ALA A 31 -2.75 -4.01 -19.78
CA ALA A 31 -2.83 -2.78 -19.00
C ALA A 31 -4.04 -2.87 -18.05
N PRO A 32 -3.88 -2.50 -16.77
CA PRO A 32 -4.99 -2.54 -15.84
C PRO A 32 -6.13 -1.65 -16.35
N TRP A 33 -7.38 -2.09 -16.14
CA TRP A 33 -8.59 -1.39 -16.55
C TRP A 33 -8.70 0.01 -15.92
N LEU A 34 -8.05 0.19 -14.77
CA LEU A 34 -7.90 1.44 -14.06
C LEU A 34 -6.44 1.89 -14.10
N PRO A 35 -6.17 3.20 -14.27
CA PRO A 35 -4.83 3.72 -14.16
C PRO A 35 -4.25 3.41 -12.78
N SER A 36 -2.97 3.05 -12.73
CA SER A 36 -2.28 2.85 -11.46
C SER A 36 -2.28 4.15 -10.66
N LEU A 37 -2.72 4.09 -9.41
CA LEU A 37 -2.66 5.22 -8.50
C LEU A 37 -1.21 5.71 -8.35
N GLY A 38 -1.03 7.02 -8.45
CA GLY A 38 0.28 7.65 -8.25
C GLY A 38 0.85 7.30 -6.88
N ILE A 39 2.16 7.08 -6.80
CA ILE A 39 2.81 6.65 -5.55
C ILE A 39 2.60 7.67 -4.41
N HIS A 40 2.49 8.95 -4.75
CA HIS A 40 2.22 10.06 -3.82
C HIS A 40 0.86 9.98 -3.13
N LEU A 41 -0.05 9.10 -3.58
CA LEU A 41 -1.34 8.82 -2.96
C LEU A 41 -1.28 7.63 -1.99
N GLN A 42 -0.19 6.86 -2.02
CA GLN A 42 -0.07 5.60 -1.31
C GLN A 42 0.61 5.80 0.04
N LEU A 43 0.13 5.03 1.01
CA LEU A 43 0.64 4.97 2.37
C LEU A 43 1.18 3.59 2.67
N LYS A 44 2.15 3.55 3.57
CA LYS A 44 2.74 2.32 4.08
C LYS A 44 2.62 2.26 5.59
N THR A 45 1.97 1.21 6.08
CA THR A 45 1.89 0.87 7.51
C THR A 45 2.51 -0.50 7.72
N VAL A 46 3.36 -0.63 8.73
CA VAL A 46 3.99 -1.91 9.08
C VAL A 46 3.43 -2.37 10.42
N LEU A 47 2.77 -3.52 10.43
CA LEU A 47 2.20 -4.16 11.61
C LEU A 47 3.18 -5.18 12.20
N ARG A 48 3.14 -5.38 13.52
CA ARG A 48 3.88 -6.45 14.20
C ARG A 48 2.94 -7.51 14.75
N PHE A 49 3.50 -8.69 14.96
CA PHE A 49 2.83 -9.83 15.61
C PHE A 49 1.60 -10.34 14.84
N VAL A 50 1.61 -10.21 13.52
CA VAL A 50 0.61 -10.89 12.69
C VAL A 50 0.94 -12.39 12.70
N GLY A 51 -0.03 -13.20 13.14
CA GLY A 51 0.21 -14.62 13.37
C GLY A 51 0.30 -15.40 12.06
N PRO A 52 0.92 -16.58 12.05
CA PRO A 52 0.96 -17.43 10.86
C PRO A 52 -0.43 -17.96 10.45
N MET A 53 -1.42 -17.87 11.34
CA MET A 53 -2.82 -18.22 11.07
C MET A 53 -3.56 -17.12 10.30
N ASP A 54 -3.07 -15.88 10.33
CA ASP A 54 -3.66 -14.75 9.60
C ASP A 54 -3.22 -14.82 8.14
N ASN A 55 -4.14 -15.20 7.24
CA ASN A 55 -3.85 -15.19 5.81
C ASN A 55 -3.91 -13.75 5.27
N ILE A 56 -2.76 -13.07 5.24
CA ILE A 56 -2.63 -11.68 4.79
C ILE A 56 -3.03 -11.44 3.33
N LYS A 57 -3.16 -12.50 2.53
CA LYS A 57 -3.59 -12.46 1.12
C LYS A 57 -5.09 -12.78 0.96
N SER A 58 -5.78 -13.14 2.02
CA SER A 58 -7.21 -13.42 1.97
C SER A 58 -8.03 -12.14 1.95
N CYS A 59 -9.16 -12.14 1.23
CA CYS A 59 -10.08 -11.00 1.23
C CYS A 59 -10.59 -10.67 2.63
N GLY A 60 -10.79 -11.69 3.49
CA GLY A 60 -11.24 -11.47 4.86
C GLY A 60 -10.25 -10.67 5.70
N PHE A 61 -8.94 -10.94 5.56
CA PHE A 61 -7.91 -10.13 6.21
C PHE A 61 -7.90 -8.69 5.66
N ILE A 62 -7.95 -8.55 4.34
CA ILE A 62 -7.92 -7.24 3.67
C ILE A 62 -9.09 -6.36 4.11
N GLN A 63 -10.33 -6.85 3.96
CA GLN A 63 -11.55 -6.12 4.33
C GLN A 63 -11.59 -5.76 5.81
N MET A 64 -11.15 -6.69 6.67
CA MET A 64 -11.05 -6.44 8.11
C MET A 64 -10.04 -5.33 8.42
N MET A 65 -8.88 -5.32 7.75
CA MET A 65 -7.89 -4.27 7.93
C MET A 65 -8.32 -2.92 7.34
N GLU A 66 -9.00 -2.90 6.19
CA GLU A 66 -9.60 -1.69 5.60
C GLU A 66 -10.59 -1.06 6.56
N GLN A 67 -11.56 -1.83 7.07
CA GLN A 67 -12.54 -1.34 8.03
C GLN A 67 -11.89 -0.78 9.30
N ARG A 68 -10.83 -1.43 9.80
CA ARG A 68 -10.09 -0.94 10.97
C ARG A 68 -9.37 0.36 10.66
N LEU A 69 -8.71 0.47 9.51
CA LEU A 69 -8.05 1.70 9.08
C LEU A 69 -9.06 2.84 8.91
N GLU A 70 -10.23 2.58 8.34
CA GLU A 70 -11.34 3.55 8.22
C GLU A 70 -11.76 4.10 9.59
N ASN A 71 -11.91 3.22 10.59
CA ASN A 71 -12.22 3.64 11.96
C ASN A 71 -11.10 4.50 12.57
N VAL A 72 -9.83 4.17 12.32
CA VAL A 72 -8.70 4.99 12.79
C VAL A 72 -8.72 6.37 12.13
N PHE A 73 -9.00 6.44 10.83
CA PHE A 73 -9.12 7.72 10.11
C PHE A 73 -10.31 8.56 10.60
N ALA A 74 -11.40 7.93 11.02
CA ALA A 74 -12.53 8.62 11.64
C ALA A 74 -12.10 9.26 12.97
N GLU A 75 -11.44 8.52 13.86
CA GLU A 75 -10.92 9.05 15.13
C GLU A 75 -9.85 10.14 14.92
N ALA A 76 -8.98 9.97 13.93
CA ALA A 76 -7.96 10.94 13.58
C ALA A 76 -8.56 12.28 13.13
N GLN A 77 -9.65 12.23 12.36
CA GLN A 77 -10.34 13.43 11.90
C GLN A 77 -10.99 14.22 13.04
N GLU A 78 -11.39 13.57 14.14
CA GLU A 78 -11.91 14.28 15.32
C GLU A 78 -10.85 15.14 16.03
N LYS A 79 -9.56 14.95 15.72
CA LYS A 79 -8.44 15.72 16.30
C LYS A 79 -8.03 16.92 15.45
N VAL A 80 -8.54 17.06 14.23
CA VAL A 80 -8.20 18.16 13.32
C VAL A 80 -9.41 19.05 13.07
N GLU A 81 -9.16 20.30 12.67
CA GLU A 81 -10.21 21.25 12.32
C GLU A 81 -10.85 20.93 10.95
N ASP A 82 -10.07 20.34 10.04
CA ASP A 82 -10.51 19.95 8.70
C ASP A 82 -11.33 18.65 8.73
N SER A 83 -12.60 18.70 8.30
CA SER A 83 -13.43 17.51 8.12
C SER A 83 -13.41 17.06 6.66
N TYR A 84 -12.95 15.83 6.42
CA TYR A 84 -12.94 15.20 5.10
C TYR A 84 -14.18 14.32 4.86
N GLY A 85 -15.16 14.35 5.78
CA GLY A 85 -16.35 13.51 5.72
C GLY A 85 -16.02 12.02 5.92
N THR A 86 -16.81 11.16 5.29
CA THR A 86 -16.59 9.70 5.35
C THR A 86 -15.42 9.30 4.46
N LEU A 87 -14.33 8.88 5.09
CA LEU A 87 -13.16 8.33 4.40
C LEU A 87 -13.30 6.81 4.27
N SER A 88 -12.93 6.28 3.11
CA SER A 88 -12.79 4.84 2.87
C SER A 88 -11.34 4.47 2.56
N VAL A 89 -10.96 3.23 2.85
CA VAL A 89 -9.58 2.75 2.66
C VAL A 89 -9.56 1.57 1.71
N GLU A 90 -8.60 1.56 0.78
CA GLU A 90 -8.37 0.44 -0.13
C GLU A 90 -6.93 -0.04 0.00
N ILE A 91 -6.74 -1.30 0.39
CA ILE A 91 -5.42 -1.93 0.48
C ILE A 91 -5.03 -2.43 -0.91
N LEU A 92 -3.99 -1.81 -1.46
CA LEU A 92 -3.41 -2.13 -2.76
C LEU A 92 -2.51 -3.37 -2.70
N ASN A 93 -1.80 -3.55 -1.58
CA ASN A 93 -0.93 -4.71 -1.41
C ASN A 93 -0.65 -5.00 0.07
N THR A 94 -0.41 -6.27 0.36
CA THR A 94 0.10 -6.75 1.65
C THR A 94 1.30 -7.64 1.44
N TYR A 95 2.35 -7.51 2.23
CA TYR A 95 3.48 -8.43 2.11
C TYR A 95 4.24 -8.56 3.41
N GLN A 96 4.90 -9.70 3.56
CA GLN A 96 5.79 -10.01 4.67
C GLN A 96 7.21 -10.11 4.15
N THR A 97 8.18 -9.57 4.90
CA THR A 97 9.60 -9.69 4.53
C THR A 97 10.20 -10.92 5.20
N GLY A 98 10.48 -11.95 4.40
CA GLY A 98 11.06 -13.22 4.90
C GLY A 98 10.19 -13.88 5.98
N ASN A 99 10.83 -14.43 7.01
CA ASN A 99 10.15 -15.11 8.13
C ASN A 99 9.79 -14.16 9.29
N SER A 100 9.76 -12.85 9.05
CA SER A 100 9.40 -11.86 10.07
C SER A 100 7.89 -11.88 10.37
N LEU A 101 7.49 -11.72 11.63
CA LEU A 101 6.07 -11.49 11.99
C LEU A 101 5.58 -10.07 11.68
N ALA A 102 6.31 -9.34 10.83
CA ALA A 102 5.99 -7.99 10.40
C ALA A 102 5.33 -7.99 9.03
N VAL A 103 4.14 -7.40 8.95
CA VAL A 103 3.35 -7.32 7.71
C VAL A 103 3.26 -5.87 7.28
N THR A 104 3.60 -5.62 6.02
CA THR A 104 3.44 -4.31 5.41
C THR A 104 2.12 -4.24 4.68
N LEU A 105 1.36 -3.19 4.94
CA LEU A 105 0.16 -2.80 4.22
C LEU A 105 0.48 -1.58 3.37
N VAL A 106 0.16 -1.64 2.09
CA VAL A 106 0.20 -0.50 1.17
C VAL A 106 -1.23 -0.19 0.78
N TYR A 107 -1.68 1.04 1.03
CA TYR A 107 -3.08 1.43 0.88
C TYR A 107 -3.23 2.88 0.45
N VAL A 108 -4.43 3.21 -0.02
CA VAL A 108 -4.87 4.56 -0.40
C VAL A 108 -6.10 4.92 0.44
N VAL A 109 -6.29 6.20 0.68
CA VAL A 109 -7.46 6.75 1.37
C VAL A 109 -8.30 7.54 0.38
N TRP A 110 -9.60 7.33 0.41
CA TRP A 110 -10.55 7.95 -0.49
C TRP A 110 -11.49 8.87 0.26
N ASN A 111 -11.76 10.04 -0.31
CA ASN A 111 -12.89 10.89 0.04
C ASN A 111 -13.93 10.77 -1.09
N GLY A 112 -14.93 9.92 -0.88
CA GLY A 112 -15.86 9.51 -1.94
C GLY A 112 -15.12 8.82 -3.09
N SER A 113 -15.10 9.45 -4.26
CA SER A 113 -14.40 8.93 -5.45
C SER A 113 -13.03 9.57 -5.71
N THR A 114 -12.56 10.45 -4.82
CA THR A 114 -11.29 11.17 -5.00
C THR A 114 -10.25 10.63 -4.01
N PRO A 115 -9.06 10.19 -4.47
CA PRO A 115 -8.01 9.73 -3.57
C PRO A 115 -7.37 10.94 -2.86
N LEU A 116 -7.10 10.80 -1.58
CA LEU A 116 -6.36 11.79 -0.80
C LEU A 116 -4.86 11.67 -1.05
N ASN A 117 -4.16 12.79 -0.95
CA ASN A 117 -2.70 12.81 -0.99
C ASN A 117 -2.12 12.05 0.19
N GLY A 118 -1.10 11.22 -0.04
CA GLY A 118 -0.44 10.43 0.99
C GLY A 118 0.09 11.29 2.13
N THR A 119 0.62 12.48 1.86
CA THR A 119 1.06 13.41 2.91
C THR A 119 -0.11 13.89 3.79
N VAL A 120 -1.26 14.19 3.19
CA VAL A 120 -2.47 14.64 3.93
C VAL A 120 -3.00 13.49 4.78
N SER A 121 -3.15 12.31 4.20
CA SER A 121 -3.62 11.12 4.90
C SER A 121 -2.65 10.68 6.01
N SER A 122 -1.34 10.77 5.78
CA SER A 122 -0.33 10.55 6.82
C SER A 122 -0.48 11.56 7.96
N GLY A 123 -0.68 12.83 7.64
CA GLY A 123 -0.91 13.90 8.61
C GLY A 123 -2.12 13.68 9.52
N LEU A 124 -3.19 13.07 9.01
CA LEU A 124 -4.34 12.65 9.81
C LEU A 124 -3.96 11.56 10.80
N LEU A 125 -3.41 10.43 10.32
CA LEU A 125 -3.05 9.30 11.18
C LEU A 125 -2.02 9.66 12.26
N ASN A 126 -1.12 10.61 11.96
CA ASN A 126 -0.12 11.11 12.90
C ASN A 126 -0.68 12.00 14.03
N GLN A 127 -1.97 12.35 14.02
CA GLN A 127 -2.61 12.99 15.18
C GLN A 127 -2.84 12.01 16.33
N LEU A 128 -2.82 10.70 16.03
CA LEU A 128 -3.03 9.65 17.01
C LEU A 128 -1.68 9.06 17.44
N THR A 129 -1.60 8.60 18.69
CA THR A 129 -0.40 7.91 19.17
C THR A 129 -0.33 6.51 18.59
N ALA A 130 0.88 5.93 18.55
CA ALA A 130 1.08 4.58 18.03
C ALA A 130 0.29 3.53 18.82
N GLU A 131 0.10 3.73 20.12
CA GLU A 131 -0.69 2.85 20.99
C GLU A 131 -2.17 2.89 20.59
N LEU A 132 -2.72 4.08 20.33
CA LEU A 132 -4.12 4.22 19.94
C LEU A 132 -4.36 3.66 18.53
N VAL A 133 -3.47 3.92 17.59
CA VAL A 133 -3.52 3.29 16.26
C VAL A 133 -3.46 1.76 16.40
N GLY A 134 -2.53 1.23 17.20
CA GLY A 134 -2.43 -0.21 17.44
C GLY A 134 -3.65 -0.82 18.10
N TYR A 135 -4.32 -0.09 19.00
CA TYR A 135 -5.56 -0.50 19.64
C TYR A 135 -6.68 -0.75 18.60
N PHE A 136 -6.88 0.20 17.68
CA PHE A 136 -7.91 0.06 16.64
C PHE A 136 -7.53 -0.96 15.55
N LEU A 137 -6.25 -1.07 15.21
CA LEU A 137 -5.79 -2.06 14.22
C LEU A 137 -5.74 -3.48 14.79
N PHE A 138 -5.79 -3.64 16.12
CA PHE A 138 -5.49 -4.86 16.89
C PHE A 138 -4.12 -5.47 16.58
N PHE A 139 -3.23 -4.68 15.97
CA PHE A 139 -1.84 -5.03 15.72
C PHE A 139 -1.00 -3.80 16.05
N PRO A 140 0.04 -3.92 16.88
CA PRO A 140 0.89 -2.78 17.19
C PRO A 140 1.68 -2.38 15.93
N PRO A 141 1.60 -1.11 15.50
CA PRO A 141 2.32 -0.64 14.33
C PRO A 141 3.80 -0.39 14.67
N LEU A 142 4.67 -0.75 13.75
CA LEU A 142 6.08 -0.34 13.72
C LEU A 142 6.27 0.95 12.91
N ILE A 143 5.52 1.10 11.83
CA ILE A 143 5.48 2.28 10.96
C ILE A 143 4.01 2.63 10.75
N ILE A 144 3.66 3.91 10.87
CA ILE A 144 2.29 4.41 10.72
C ILE A 144 2.26 5.33 9.50
N ALA A 145 1.45 4.96 8.51
CA ALA A 145 1.06 5.83 7.40
C ALA A 145 2.22 6.59 6.75
N GLU A 146 3.35 5.93 6.50
CA GLU A 146 4.49 6.55 5.81
C GLU A 146 4.08 6.81 4.35
N PRO A 147 4.06 8.07 3.88
CA PRO A 147 3.76 8.37 2.49
C PRO A 147 4.88 7.85 1.59
N LEU A 148 4.50 7.22 0.48
CA LEU A 148 5.49 6.70 -0.46
C LEU A 148 5.94 7.82 -1.41
N GLU A 149 7.20 8.21 -1.32
CA GLU A 149 7.82 9.20 -2.21
C GLU A 149 8.84 8.55 -3.15
N TYR A 150 8.89 9.02 -4.40
CA TYR A 150 10.05 8.77 -5.25
C TYR A 150 11.20 9.64 -4.75
N HIS A 151 12.28 9.02 -4.27
CA HIS A 151 13.57 9.70 -4.35
C HIS A 151 13.88 9.85 -5.83
N ASN A 152 13.84 11.08 -6.34
CA ASN A 152 14.28 11.38 -7.70
C ASN A 152 15.70 10.83 -7.86
N LEU A 153 15.85 9.77 -8.67
CA LEU A 153 17.15 9.33 -9.16
C LEU A 153 17.59 10.38 -10.19
N ASN A 154 18.24 11.44 -9.71
CA ASN A 154 18.90 12.42 -10.56
C ASN A 154 20.25 11.89 -11.06
#